data_AF-A0A3D5VE59-F1
#
_entry.id   AF-A0A3D5VE59-F1
#
_cell.length_a   1.000
_cell.length_b   1.000
_cell.length_c   1.000
_cell.angle_alpha   90.00
_cell.angle_beta   90.00
_cell.angle_gamma   90.00
#
_symmetry.space_group_name_H-M   'P 1'
#
loop_
_entity.id
_entity.type
_entity.pdbx_description
1 polymer ?
#
loop_
_entity_poly.entity_id
_entity_poly.type
_entity_poly.pdbx_seq_one_letter_code
_entity_poly.pdbx_strand_id
1 'polypeptide(L)' 'MPKVKAREGEPFPVLLRRFKKACEKASLLSDVKKNKFYIKPSKQRREEAKAAKRKMLKQARKKARYNR' A
#
# COMPACT_ATOMS: atom_id res chain seq x y z
N MET A 1 -0.23 -6.47 -10.51
CA MET A 1 1.24 -6.26 -10.54
C MET A 1 1.58 -5.01 -11.34
N PRO A 2 2.53 -4.16 -10.89
CA PRO A 2 2.91 -2.93 -11.56
C PRO A 2 3.67 -3.24 -12.86
N LYS A 3 3.29 -2.56 -13.95
CA LYS A 3 4.00 -2.59 -15.23
C LYS A 3 4.66 -1.23 -15.43
N VAL A 4 5.99 -1.19 -15.52
CA VAL A 4 6.75 0.04 -15.79
C VAL A 4 7.55 -0.17 -17.07
N LYS A 5 7.24 0.62 -18.10
CA LYS A 5 8.00 0.65 -19.35
C LYS A 5 9.07 1.74 -19.26
N ALA A 6 10.26 1.42 -19.75
CA ALA A 6 11.33 2.39 -19.95
C ALA A 6 10.90 3.44 -20.98
N ARG A 7 11.31 4.69 -20.78
CA ARG A 7 11.14 5.78 -21.75
C ARG A 7 12.46 5.97 -22.50
N GLU A 8 12.40 6.40 -23.75
CA GLU A 8 13.60 6.74 -24.52
C GLU A 8 14.35 7.90 -23.83
N GLY A 9 15.65 7.72 -23.60
CA GLY A 9 16.51 8.69 -22.92
C GLY A 9 16.45 8.69 -21.38
N GLU A 10 15.72 7.78 -20.74
CA GLU A 10 15.65 7.73 -19.26
C GLU A 10 16.82 6.94 -18.66
N PRO A 11 17.61 7.52 -17.73
CA PRO A 11 18.70 6.80 -17.09
C PRO A 11 18.15 5.73 -16.14
N PHE A 12 18.82 4.57 -16.09
CA PHE A 12 18.40 3.38 -15.32
C PHE A 12 17.99 3.65 -13.85
N PRO A 13 18.70 4.50 -13.07
CA PRO A 13 18.30 4.79 -11.68
C PRO A 13 16.91 5.41 -11.56
N VAL A 14 16.49 6.21 -12.55
CA VAL A 14 15.18 6.86 -12.56
C VAL A 14 14.08 5.85 -12.84
N LEU A 15 14.32 4.93 -13.78
CA LEU A 15 13.42 3.80 -14.06
C LEU A 15 13.24 2.91 -12.82
N LEU A 16 14.33 2.57 -12.13
CA LEU A 16 14.29 1.76 -10.91
C LEU A 16 13.49 2.46 -9.80
N ARG A 17 13.67 3.78 -9.63
CA ARG A 17 12.89 4.57 -8.67
C ARG A 17 11.40 4.56 -8.99
N ARG A 18 11.02 4.67 -10.27
CA ARG A 18 9.62 4.57 -10.72
C ARG A 18 9.04 3.18 -10.47
N PHE A 19 9.81 2.14 -10.75
CA PHE A 19 9.42 0.76 -10.45
C PHE A 19 9.18 0.55 -8.94
N LYS A 20 10.12 0.99 -8.09
CA LYS A 20 9.97 0.90 -6.64
C LYS A 20 8.71 1.61 -6.14
N LYS A 21 8.48 2.86 -6.59
CA LYS A 21 7.25 3.60 -6.28
C LYS A 21 5.98 2.88 -6.76
N ALA A 22 6.01 2.25 -7.92
CA ALA A 22 4.88 1.48 -8.44
C ALA A 22 4.58 0.24 -7.59
N CYS A 23 5.61 -0.46 -7.12
CA CYS A 23 5.49 -1.59 -6.18
C CYS A 23 4.97 -1.15 -4.81
N GLU A 24 5.45 -0.01 -4.29
CA GLU A 24 4.96 0.59 -3.04
C GLU A 24 3.50 1.02 -3.15
N LYS A 25 3.12 1.68 -4.25
CA LYS A 25 1.72 2.08 -4.52
C LYS A 25 0.81 0.87 -4.61
N ALA A 26 1.27 -0.21 -5.23
CA ALA A 26 0.54 -1.47 -5.33
C ALA A 26 0.52 -2.27 -4.01
N SER A 27 1.15 -1.79 -2.93
CA SER A 27 1.21 -2.45 -1.61
C SER A 27 1.76 -3.89 -1.65
N LEU A 28 2.54 -4.26 -2.67
CA LEU A 28 2.99 -5.64 -2.91
C LEU A 28 3.73 -6.24 -1.71
N LEU A 29 4.62 -5.47 -1.07
CA LEU A 29 5.37 -5.93 0.09
C LEU A 29 4.47 -6.22 1.30
N SER A 30 3.39 -5.46 1.45
CA SER A 30 2.42 -5.69 2.52
C SER A 30 1.61 -6.96 2.28
N ASP A 31 1.26 -7.23 1.03
CA ASP A 31 0.48 -8.41 0.67
C ASP A 31 1.30 -9.70 0.76
N VAL A 32 2.58 -9.66 0.36
CA VAL A 32 3.53 -10.77 0.61
C VAL A 32 3.62 -11.08 2.10
N LYS A 33 3.70 -10.05 2.96
CA LYS A 33 3.77 -10.25 4.42
C LYS A 33 2.48 -10.85 5.00
N LYS A 34 1.31 -10.44 4.49
CA LYS A 34 0.01 -10.99 4.93
C LYS A 34 -0.18 -12.44 4.50
N ASN A 35 0.28 -12.79 3.30
CA ASN A 35 0.06 -14.11 2.69
C ASN A 35 1.19 -15.11 2.97
N LYS A 36 2.21 -14.72 3.75
CA LYS A 36 3.35 -15.59 4.07
C LYS A 36 2.96 -16.87 4.80
N PHE A 37 1.87 -16.84 5.58
CA PHE A 37 1.37 -17.98 6.33
C PHE A 37 -0.15 -18.08 6.20
N TYR A 38 -0.68 -19.30 6.34
CA TYR A 38 -2.12 -19.48 6.40
C TYR A 38 -2.69 -18.83 7.67
N ILE A 39 -3.73 -18.01 7.48
CA ILE A 39 -4.47 -17.37 8.55
C ILE A 39 -5.91 -17.84 8.44
N LYS A 40 -6.49 -18.34 9.53
CA LYS A 40 -7.91 -18.73 9.56
C LYS A 40 -8.78 -17.54 9.11
N PRO A 41 -9.82 -17.75 8.26
CA PRO A 41 -10.64 -16.66 7.71
C PRO A 41 -11.22 -15.71 8.75
N SER A 42 -11.54 -16.21 9.96
CA SER A 42 -11.99 -15.37 11.08
C SER A 42 -10.94 -14.35 11.55
N LYS A 43 -9.67 -14.77 11.68
CA LYS A 43 -8.58 -13.87 12.05
C LYS A 43 -8.31 -12.85 10.96
N GLN A 44 -8.38 -13.25 9.69
CA GLN A 44 -8.23 -12.33 8.55
C GLN A 44 -9.32 -11.24 8.58
N ARG A 45 -10.60 -11.61 8.67
CA ARG A 45 -11.72 -10.66 8.79
C ARG A 45 -11.55 -9.69 9.98
N ARG A 46 -11.06 -10.20 11.12
CA ARG A 46 -10.81 -9.38 12.31
C ARG A 46 -9.72 -8.33 12.07
N GLU A 47 -8.62 -8.70 11.43
CA GLU A 47 -7.52 -7.77 11.15
C GLU A 47 -7.90 -6.75 10.06
N GLU A 48 -8.70 -7.15 9.07
CA GLU A 48 -9.26 -6.24 8.06
C GLU A 48 -10.17 -5.18 8.69
N ALA A 49 -11.08 -5.59 9.58
CA ALA A 49 -11.96 -4.66 10.31
C ALA A 49 -11.17 -3.67 11.17
N LYS A 50 -10.11 -4.14 11.87
CA LYS A 50 -9.21 -3.25 12.62
C LYS A 50 -8.49 -2.26 11.72
N ALA A 51 -8.00 -2.69 10.56
CA ALA A 51 -7.32 -1.83 9.59
C ALA A 51 -8.27 -0.75 9.04
N ALA A 52 -9.52 -1.13 8.73
CA ALA A 52 -10.55 -0.19 8.29
C ALA A 52 -10.85 0.87 9.36
N LYS A 53 -11.07 0.45 10.62
CA LYS A 53 -11.31 1.37 11.74
C LYS A 53 -10.15 2.36 11.94
N ARG A 54 -8.91 1.87 11.87
CA ARG A 54 -7.70 2.72 11.95
C ARG A 54 -7.64 3.74 10.80
N LYS A 55 -7.99 3.33 9.57
CA LYS A 55 -8.01 4.21 8.40
C LYS A 55 -9.07 5.32 8.55
N MET A 56 -10.27 4.97 8.99
CA MET A 56 -11.35 5.94 9.24
C MET A 56 -10.94 6.96 10.30
N LEU A 57 -10.39 6.51 11.43
CA LEU A 57 -9.94 7.41 12.49
C LEU A 57 -8.84 8.38 12.01
N LYS A 58 -7.89 7.88 11.20
CA LYS A 58 -6.84 8.73 10.61
C LYS A 58 -7.43 9.78 9.66
N GLN A 59 -8.42 9.42 8.85
CA GLN A 59 -9.11 10.36 7.96
C GLN A 59 -9.91 11.42 8.74
N ALA A 60 -10.64 11.02 9.77
CA ALA A 60 -11.39 11.92 10.64
C ALA A 60 -10.46 12.95 11.31
N ARG A 61 -9.33 12.50 11.87
CA ARG A 61 -8.29 13.39 12.44
C ARG A 61 -7.75 14.38 11.41
N LYS A 62 -7.51 13.94 10.17
CA LYS A 62 -7.03 14.82 9.10
C LYS A 62 -8.06 15.88 8.71
N LYS A 63 -9.35 15.51 8.63
CA LYS A 63 -10.45 16.44 8.37
C LYS A 63 -10.60 17.46 9.49
N ALA A 64 -10.58 17.01 10.75
CA ALA A 64 -10.64 17.89 11.91
C ALA A 64 -9.49 18.91 11.95
N ARG A 65 -8.29 18.53 11.50
CA ARG A 65 -7.16 19.46 11.37
C ARG A 65 -7.32 20.48 10.24
N TYR A 66 -8.02 20.13 9.16
CA TYR A 66 -8.25 21.02 8.03
C TYR A 66 -9.38 22.03 8.30
N ASN A 67 -10.38 21.61 9.08
CA ASN A 67 -11.51 22.46 9.48
C ASN A 67 -11.18 23.40 10.65
N ARG A 68 -9.91 23.50 11.05
CA ARG A 68 -9.42 24.29 12.18
C ARG A 68 -8.41 25.29 11.65
#